data_AF-A0A518VFP9-F1
#
_entry.id   AF-A0A518VFP9-F1
#
_cell.length_a   1.000
_cell.length_b   1.000
_cell.length_c   1.000
_cell.angle_alpha   90.00
_cell.angle_beta   90.00
_cell.angle_gamma   90.00
#
_symmetry.space_group_name_H-M   'P 1'
#
loop_
_entity.id
_entity.type
_entity.pdbx_description
1 polymer ?
#
loop_
_entity_poly.entity_id
_entity_poly.type
_entity_poly.pdbx_seq_one_letter_code
_entity_poly.pdbx_strand_id
1 'polypeptide(L)'
;MDNRFSSFQEFAQAFEQKWLKEAIEHGLDDQKMDIYLAKVRKKALFVWNKNQGDEWIEKQGYVIVDRKPNKDEIFRKKLGRGRPRKLEDERLQHAIHVRLDEETYQKLQSLCQKNNLDLSETIRMLIKKG
;
A
#
# COMPACT_ATOMS: atom_id res chain seq x y z
N MET A 1 1.52 -5.52 -11.88
CA MET A 1 0.60 -4.45 -12.28
C MET A 1 0.69 -3.37 -11.22
N ASP A 2 1.08 -2.17 -11.62
CA ASP A 2 1.07 -1.02 -10.74
C ASP A 2 -0.40 -0.69 -10.40
N ASN A 3 -0.69 -0.49 -9.11
CA ASN A 3 -2.06 -0.20 -8.63
C ASN A 3 -2.23 1.29 -8.30
N ARG A 4 -1.28 2.11 -8.74
CA ARG A 4 -1.29 3.57 -8.61
C ARG A 4 -2.13 4.16 -9.73
N PHE A 5 -2.95 5.13 -9.38
CA PHE A 5 -3.79 5.86 -10.31
C PHE A 5 -3.65 7.36 -10.08
N SER A 6 -3.55 8.11 -11.16
CA SER A 6 -3.41 9.57 -11.17
C SER A 6 -4.76 10.29 -11.34
N SER A 7 -5.81 9.57 -11.73
CA SER A 7 -7.16 10.10 -11.90
C SER A 7 -8.23 9.02 -11.72
N PHE A 8 -9.46 9.46 -11.42
CA PHE A 8 -10.62 8.57 -11.37
C PHE A 8 -10.86 7.88 -12.71
N GLN A 9 -10.64 8.57 -13.83
CA GLN A 9 -10.89 8.04 -15.17
C GLN A 9 -9.95 6.88 -15.49
N GLU A 10 -8.66 7.02 -15.15
CA GLU A 10 -7.66 5.96 -15.29
C GLU A 10 -8.04 4.73 -14.44
N PHE A 11 -8.47 4.96 -13.20
CA PHE A 11 -8.96 3.92 -12.31
C PHE A 11 -10.22 3.22 -12.86
N ALA A 12 -11.22 3.99 -13.29
CA ALA A 12 -12.49 3.48 -13.78
C ALA A 12 -12.30 2.61 -15.03
N GLN A 13 -11.45 3.04 -15.97
CA GLN A 13 -11.12 2.24 -17.15
C GLN A 13 -10.45 0.91 -16.80
N ALA A 14 -9.44 0.94 -15.93
CA ALA A 14 -8.76 -0.28 -15.48
C ALA A 14 -9.69 -1.21 -14.70
N PHE A 15 -10.63 -0.64 -13.93
CA PHE A 15 -11.64 -1.39 -13.19
C PHE A 15 -12.65 -2.04 -14.16
N GLU A 16 -13.18 -1.27 -15.14
CA GLU A 16 -14.11 -1.75 -16.16
C GLU A 16 -13.51 -2.88 -17.02
N GLN A 17 -12.29 -2.70 -17.53
CA GLN A 17 -11.62 -3.72 -18.36
C GLN A 17 -11.46 -5.04 -17.64
N LYS A 18 -11.14 -5.00 -16.34
CA LYS A 18 -11.01 -6.20 -15.53
C LYS A 18 -12.35 -6.95 -15.42
N TRP A 19 -13.42 -6.24 -15.08
CA TRP A 19 -14.75 -6.85 -14.94
C TRP A 19 -15.35 -7.29 -16.26
N LEU A 20 -15.08 -6.58 -17.36
CA LEU A 20 -15.41 -7.02 -18.71
C LEU A 20 -14.74 -8.35 -19.05
N LYS A 21 -13.44 -8.46 -18.77
CA LYS A 21 -12.69 -9.70 -18.99
C LYS A 21 -13.29 -10.86 -18.17
N GLU A 22 -13.59 -10.63 -16.90
CA GLU A 22 -14.25 -11.64 -16.04
C GLU A 22 -15.65 -12.00 -16.57
N ALA A 23 -16.45 -11.03 -17.04
CA ALA A 23 -17.79 -11.29 -17.59
C ALA A 23 -17.75 -12.12 -18.89
N ILE A 24 -16.81 -11.82 -19.78
CA ILE A 24 -16.60 -12.57 -21.03
C ILE A 24 -16.13 -14.00 -20.70
N GLU A 25 -15.18 -14.16 -19.78
CA GLU A 25 -14.71 -15.48 -19.31
C GLU A 25 -15.83 -16.31 -18.66
N HIS A 26 -16.85 -15.65 -18.09
CA HIS A 26 -18.02 -16.28 -17.50
C HIS A 26 -19.23 -16.42 -18.44
N GLY A 27 -19.08 -16.10 -19.73
CA GLY A 27 -20.11 -16.33 -20.75
C GLY A 27 -21.30 -15.36 -20.68
N LEU A 28 -21.08 -14.13 -20.22
CA LEU A 28 -22.13 -13.11 -20.23
C LEU A 28 -22.46 -12.68 -21.67
N ASP A 29 -23.74 -12.79 -22.03
CA ASP A 29 -24.25 -12.45 -23.36
C ASP A 29 -24.28 -10.94 -23.60
N ASP A 30 -24.00 -10.48 -24.83
CA ASP A 30 -23.80 -9.05 -25.17
C ASP A 30 -25.01 -8.17 -24.78
N GLN A 31 -26.23 -8.72 -24.84
CA GLN A 31 -27.46 -8.00 -24.50
C GLN A 31 -27.56 -7.58 -23.02
N LYS A 32 -26.78 -8.19 -22.12
CA LYS A 32 -26.73 -7.85 -20.69
C LYS A 32 -25.49 -7.03 -20.32
N MET A 33 -24.61 -6.77 -21.28
CA MET A 33 -23.33 -6.12 -21.05
C MET A 33 -23.49 -4.66 -20.63
N ASP A 34 -24.43 -3.92 -21.22
CA ASP A 34 -24.65 -2.50 -20.89
C ASP A 34 -25.14 -2.30 -19.45
N ILE A 35 -26.07 -3.16 -19.00
CA ILE A 35 -26.58 -3.15 -17.62
C ILE A 35 -25.46 -3.53 -16.64
N TYR A 36 -24.61 -4.48 -17.04
CA TYR A 36 -23.46 -4.90 -16.26
C TYR A 36 -22.42 -3.78 -16.12
N LEU A 37 -22.06 -3.12 -17.23
CA LEU A 37 -21.13 -1.98 -17.25
C LEU A 37 -21.62 -0.81 -16.39
N ALA A 38 -22.91 -0.49 -16.44
CA ALA A 38 -23.49 0.54 -15.58
C ALA A 38 -23.35 0.20 -14.09
N LYS A 39 -23.50 -1.07 -13.70
CA LYS A 39 -23.25 -1.53 -12.32
C LYS A 39 -21.76 -1.44 -11.95
N VAL A 40 -20.88 -1.83 -12.86
CA VAL A 40 -19.42 -1.76 -12.65
C VAL A 40 -18.96 -0.32 -12.43
N ARG A 41 -19.46 0.64 -13.22
CA ARG A 41 -19.19 2.08 -13.05
C ARG A 41 -19.59 2.61 -11.69
N LYS A 42 -20.81 2.30 -11.23
CA LYS A 42 -21.28 2.69 -9.90
C LYS A 42 -20.38 2.13 -8.80
N LYS A 43 -19.93 0.88 -8.96
CA LYS A 43 -19.03 0.24 -7.99
C LYS A 43 -17.62 0.85 -8.04
N ALA A 44 -17.12 1.24 -9.21
CA ALA A 44 -15.88 1.99 -9.34
C ALA A 44 -15.94 3.29 -8.53
N LEU A 45 -16.99 4.11 -8.72
CA LEU A 45 -17.16 5.36 -7.97
C LEU A 45 -17.23 5.12 -6.46
N PHE A 46 -17.97 4.11 -6.01
CA PHE A 46 -18.02 3.74 -4.60
C PHE A 46 -16.64 3.39 -4.04
N VAL A 47 -15.87 2.56 -4.76
CA VAL A 47 -14.52 2.17 -4.35
C VAL A 47 -13.59 3.38 -4.33
N TRP A 48 -13.69 4.27 -5.31
CA TRP A 48 -12.91 5.51 -5.36
C TRP A 48 -13.14 6.40 -4.14
N ASN A 49 -14.40 6.70 -3.85
CA ASN A 49 -14.78 7.55 -2.73
C ASN A 49 -14.39 6.92 -1.38
N LYS A 50 -14.58 5.60 -1.24
CA LYS A 50 -14.17 4.88 -0.02
C LYS A 50 -12.67 4.96 0.23
N ASN A 51 -11.86 4.99 -0.83
CA ASN A 51 -10.41 5.13 -0.73
C ASN A 51 -9.95 6.59 -0.75
N GLN A 52 -10.87 7.57 -0.68
CA GLN A 52 -10.58 9.00 -0.73
C GLN A 52 -9.66 9.36 -1.91
N GLY A 53 -9.96 8.82 -3.10
CA GLY A 53 -9.05 8.88 -4.24
C GLY A 53 -8.59 10.30 -4.61
N ASP A 54 -9.52 11.26 -4.58
CA ASP A 54 -9.21 12.67 -4.88
C ASP A 54 -8.29 13.29 -3.82
N GLU A 55 -8.55 13.05 -2.53
CA GLU A 55 -7.73 13.56 -1.43
C GLU A 55 -6.30 13.00 -1.45
N TRP A 56 -6.14 11.73 -1.82
CA TRP A 56 -4.81 11.11 -1.92
C TRP A 56 -4.05 11.61 -3.15
N ILE A 57 -4.73 11.85 -4.27
CA ILE A 57 -4.10 12.50 -5.43
C ILE A 57 -3.62 13.89 -5.07
N GLU A 58 -4.42 14.68 -4.35
CA GLU A 58 -4.02 16.03 -3.92
C GLU A 58 -2.80 15.99 -2.98
N LYS A 59 -2.72 14.99 -2.08
CA LYS A 59 -1.63 14.88 -1.10
C LYS A 59 -0.32 14.32 -1.66
N GLN A 60 -0.35 13.36 -2.57
CA GLN A 60 0.86 12.65 -3.01
C GLN A 60 0.93 12.38 -4.53
N GLY A 61 -0.01 12.92 -5.32
CA GLY A 61 -0.05 12.79 -6.78
C GLY A 61 -0.63 11.48 -7.31
N TYR A 62 -0.93 10.51 -6.44
CA TYR A 62 -1.54 9.23 -6.82
C TYR A 62 -2.34 8.60 -5.67
N VAL A 63 -3.27 7.73 -6.04
CA VAL A 63 -3.98 6.85 -5.10
C VAL A 63 -3.67 5.38 -5.40
N ILE A 64 -3.46 4.59 -4.35
CA ILE A 64 -3.44 3.13 -4.45
C ILE A 64 -4.79 2.63 -3.98
N VAL A 65 -5.58 2.12 -4.92
CA VAL A 65 -6.92 1.62 -4.63
C VAL A 65 -6.86 0.12 -4.38
N ASP A 66 -7.29 -0.34 -3.20
CA ASP A 66 -7.47 -1.77 -2.95
C ASP A 66 -8.66 -2.30 -3.76
N ARG A 67 -8.36 -3.06 -4.81
CA ARG A 67 -9.33 -3.63 -5.75
C ARG A 67 -9.98 -4.92 -5.24
N LYS A 68 -9.87 -5.29 -3.95
CA LYS A 68 -10.55 -6.46 -3.34
C LYS A 68 -11.74 -6.07 -2.44
N PRO A 69 -12.92 -5.77 -2.99
CA PRO A 69 -14.06 -5.24 -2.24
C PRO A 69 -15.03 -6.34 -1.77
N ASN A 70 -14.74 -7.19 -0.78
CA ASN A 70 -15.62 -8.37 -0.57
C ASN A 70 -15.93 -8.72 0.90
N LYS A 71 -17.15 -9.05 1.40
CA LYS A 71 -18.52 -9.47 0.94
C LYS A 71 -19.51 -8.68 1.81
N ASP A 72 -20.66 -8.24 1.36
CA ASP A 72 -21.61 -8.87 0.43
C ASP A 72 -21.78 -7.99 -0.82
N GLU A 73 -21.33 -8.34 -2.03
CA GLU A 73 -21.29 -9.62 -2.73
C GLU A 73 -20.07 -9.71 -3.68
N ILE A 74 -19.65 -10.95 -3.93
CA ILE A 74 -18.33 -11.43 -4.40
C ILE A 74 -17.35 -11.52 -3.21
N PHE A 75 -16.46 -12.51 -3.14
CA PHE A 75 -16.20 -13.33 -1.95
C PHE A 75 -15.04 -12.93 -0.93
N ARG A 76 -15.35 -12.38 0.28
CA ARG A 76 -14.74 -12.41 1.67
C ARG A 76 -13.77 -13.56 1.79
N LYS A 77 -12.52 -13.20 1.99
CA LYS A 77 -11.57 -13.94 2.82
C LYS A 77 -10.91 -12.90 3.72
N LYS A 78 -10.93 -13.13 5.05
CA LYS A 78 -10.24 -12.30 6.05
C LYS A 78 -8.76 -12.20 5.67
N LEU A 79 -8.26 -10.98 5.44
CA LEU A 79 -6.82 -10.68 5.43
C LEU A 79 -6.51 -9.76 6.60
N GLY A 80 -6.71 -10.28 7.81
CA GLY A 80 -5.98 -9.78 8.97
C GLY A 80 -4.70 -10.60 9.09
N ARG A 81 -3.57 -10.06 8.62
CA ARG A 81 -2.23 -10.25 9.21
C ARG A 81 -1.15 -9.47 8.45
N GLY A 82 -0.65 -8.41 9.09
CA GLY A 82 0.55 -7.68 8.68
C GLY A 82 0.64 -6.30 9.32
N ARG A 83 1.85 -5.90 9.77
CA ARG A 83 2.12 -4.52 10.21
C ARG A 83 1.92 -3.56 9.02
N PRO A 84 1.26 -2.41 9.20
CA PRO A 84 1.16 -1.39 8.16
C PRO A 84 2.54 -1.10 7.56
N ARG A 85 2.65 -1.13 6.22
CA ARG A 85 3.89 -0.70 5.56
C ARG A 85 4.01 0.81 5.76
N LYS A 86 5.15 1.26 6.28
CA LYS A 86 5.46 2.69 6.37
C LYS A 86 5.41 3.33 4.98
N LEU A 87 4.99 4.59 4.91
CA LEU A 87 5.02 5.43 3.71
C LEU A 87 6.44 5.42 3.11
N GLU A 88 6.58 5.51 1.78
CA GLU A 88 7.90 5.35 1.12
C GLU A 88 8.97 6.30 1.68
N ASP A 89 8.60 7.52 2.05
CA ASP A 89 9.50 8.52 2.66
C ASP A 89 9.96 8.17 4.09
N GLU A 90 9.22 7.32 4.81
CA GLU A 90 9.57 6.89 6.16
C GLU A 90 10.35 5.56 6.19
N ARG A 91 10.60 4.97 5.02
CA ARG A 91 11.31 3.69 4.92
C ARG A 91 12.81 3.94 4.96
N LEU A 92 13.46 3.43 6.00
CA LEU A 92 14.90 3.23 5.99
C LEU A 92 15.24 2.30 4.81
N GLN A 93 15.93 2.82 3.80
CA GLN A 93 16.15 2.15 2.52
C GLN A 93 17.19 1.02 2.60
N HIS A 94 18.04 1.05 3.64
CA HIS A 94 19.13 0.12 3.82
C HIS A 94 19.14 -0.47 5.22
N ALA A 95 19.42 -1.76 5.31
CA ALA A 95 19.65 -2.47 6.56
C ALA A 95 21.12 -2.91 6.61
N ILE A 96 21.77 -2.68 7.75
CA ILE A 96 23.16 -3.07 7.98
C ILE A 96 23.18 -4.06 9.14
N HIS A 97 23.85 -5.19 8.94
CA HIS A 97 24.10 -6.17 9.99
C HIS A 97 25.55 -6.01 10.47
N VAL A 98 25.73 -5.73 11.76
CA VAL A 98 27.05 -5.55 12.38
C VAL A 98 27.22 -6.61 13.45
N ARG A 99 28.40 -7.24 13.49
CA ARG A 99 28.82 -8.10 14.60
C ARG A 99 29.77 -7.31 15.48
N LEU A 100 29.46 -7.25 16.76
CA LEU A 100 30.29 -6.61 17.77
C LEU A 100 30.76 -7.70 18.75
N ASP A 101 31.98 -7.58 19.21
CA ASP A 101 32.47 -8.30 20.38
C ASP A 101 31.78 -7.76 21.65
N GLU A 102 31.84 -8.55 22.72
CA GLU A 102 31.14 -8.25 23.98
C GLU A 102 31.59 -6.90 24.56
N GLU A 103 32.89 -6.61 24.55
CA GLU A 103 33.41 -5.36 25.12
C GLU A 103 32.89 -4.13 24.36
N THR A 104 32.90 -4.18 23.01
CA THR A 104 32.37 -3.11 22.17
C THR A 104 30.86 -2.96 22.33
N TYR A 105 30.13 -4.06 22.50
CA TYR A 105 28.69 -4.02 22.75
C TYR A 105 28.34 -3.34 24.08
N GLN A 106 29.09 -3.62 25.14
CA GLN A 106 28.91 -2.97 26.46
C GLN A 106 29.19 -1.45 26.39
N LYS A 107 30.23 -1.04 25.65
CA LYS A 107 30.53 0.39 25.41
C LYS A 107 29.39 1.07 24.64
N LEU A 108 28.85 0.41 23.63
CA LEU A 108 27.71 0.91 22.87
C LEU A 108 26.47 1.08 23.75
N GLN A 109 26.14 0.09 24.59
CA GLN A 109 25.01 0.19 25.52
C GLN A 109 25.16 1.36 26.49
N SER A 110 26.35 1.53 27.06
CA SER A 110 26.66 2.66 27.95
C SER A 110 26.46 4.00 27.24
N LEU A 111 26.85 4.09 25.97
CA LEU A 111 26.66 5.27 25.15
C LEU A 111 25.18 5.55 24.85
N CYS A 112 24.38 4.50 24.59
CA CYS A 112 22.93 4.61 24.39
C CYS A 112 22.26 5.20 25.64
N GLN A 113 22.60 4.67 26.83
CA GLN A 113 22.08 5.16 28.11
C GLN A 113 22.48 6.62 28.37
N LYS A 114 23.74 6.97 28.13
CA LYS A 114 24.26 8.33 28.37
C LYS A 114 23.56 9.39 27.51
N ASN A 115 23.23 9.05 26.26
CA ASN A 115 22.61 9.99 25.32
C ASN A 115 21.08 9.86 25.27
N ASN A 116 20.49 8.90 26.00
CA ASN A 116 19.07 8.56 25.95
C ASN A 116 18.56 8.31 24.51
N LEU A 117 19.34 7.56 23.74
CA LEU A 117 19.05 7.21 22.34
C LEU A 117 18.92 5.70 22.17
N ASP A 118 18.15 5.28 21.16
CA ASP A 118 18.10 3.87 20.80
C ASP A 118 19.42 3.40 20.14
N LEU A 119 19.63 2.08 20.08
CA LEU A 119 20.85 1.50 19.51
C LEU A 119 21.06 1.89 18.04
N SER A 120 19.99 1.94 17.25
CA SER A 120 20.02 2.29 15.82
C SER A 120 20.28 3.77 15.59
N GLU A 121 19.75 4.64 16.45
CA GLU A 121 20.00 6.08 16.47
C GLU A 121 21.44 6.36 16.89
N THR A 122 21.92 5.66 17.90
CA THR A 122 23.29 5.77 18.39
C THR A 122 24.29 5.36 17.31
N ILE A 123 24.07 4.23 16.62
CA ILE A 123 24.90 3.82 15.48
C ILE A 123 24.83 4.85 14.34
N ARG A 124 23.63 5.35 13.99
CA ARG A 124 23.49 6.40 12.97
C ARG A 124 24.24 7.68 13.35
N MET A 125 24.22 8.06 14.62
CA MET A 125 24.98 9.21 15.13
C MET A 125 26.49 8.97 15.00
N LEU A 126 26.97 7.78 15.36
CA LEU A 126 28.38 7.42 15.26
C LEU A 126 28.86 7.44 13.80
N ILE A 127 28.09 6.87 12.87
CA ILE A 127 28.39 6.88 11.43
C ILE A 127 28.45 8.31 10.88
N LYS A 128 27.61 9.24 11.38
CA LYS A 128 27.64 10.65 10.94
C LYS A 128 28.81 11.45 11.51
N LYS A 129 29.42 11.00 12.62
CA LYS A 129 30.52 11.69 13.30
C LYS A 129 31.91 11.21 12.87
N GLY A 130 32.01 9.96 12.40
CA GLY A 130 33.23 9.41 11.81
C GLY A 130 33.38 9.83 10.36
#